data_AF-A0A366C3S5-F1
#
_entry.id   AF-A0A366C3S5-F1
#
_cell.length_a   1.000
_cell.length_b   1.000
_cell.length_c   1.000
_cell.angle_alpha   90.00
_cell.angle_beta   90.00
_cell.angle_gamma   90.00
#
_symmetry.space_group_name_H-M   'P 1'
#
loop_
_entity.id
_entity.type
_entity.pdbx_description
1 polymer ?
#
loop_
_entity_poly.entity_id
_entity_poly.type
_entity_poly.pdbx_seq_one_letter_code
_entity_poly.pdbx_strand_id
1 'polypeptide(L)'
;MLIWHLFKSPSAFIGDPWGYARNQTGHALIIGFLPVFLLGPWAALPAIGLYAIWEAAQWRLYGAALSDGLEDLAYVTGGVLAALWWPVLIVLAVMLASGVQYRRELKG
;
A
#
# COMPACT_ATOMS: atom_id res chain seq x y z
N MET A 1 -0.16 10.29 13.70
CA MET A 1 -0.97 9.08 14.00
C MET A 1 -0.89 8.17 12.79
N LEU A 2 -0.27 7.00 12.91
CA LEU A 2 0.01 6.08 11.79
C LEU A 2 -1.27 5.64 11.05
N ILE A 3 -2.35 5.41 11.80
CA ILE A 3 -3.64 4.96 11.26
C ILE A 3 -4.25 5.98 10.30
N TRP A 4 -4.18 7.28 10.60
CA TRP A 4 -4.74 8.32 9.73
C TRP A 4 -3.98 8.45 8.41
N HIS A 5 -2.72 8.03 8.39
CA HIS A 5 -1.91 8.11 7.17
C HIS A 5 -2.32 7.04 6.16
N LEU A 6 -2.79 5.87 6.62
CA LEU A 6 -3.28 4.76 5.78
C LEU A 6 -4.55 5.10 4.99
N PHE A 7 -5.23 6.19 5.35
CA PHE A 7 -6.39 6.69 4.60
C PHE A 7 -6.01 7.80 3.61
N LYS A 8 -4.73 8.17 3.53
CA LYS A 8 -4.23 9.18 2.60
C LYS A 8 -3.63 8.51 1.38
N SER A 9 -3.94 9.08 0.22
CA SER A 9 -3.36 8.66 -1.05
C SER A 9 -1.84 8.95 -1.12
N PRO A 10 -1.07 8.19 -1.91
CA PRO A 10 0.35 8.43 -2.17
C PRO A 10 0.68 9.86 -2.62
N SER A 11 -0.20 10.49 -3.38
CA SER A 11 -0.11 11.90 -3.80
C SER A 11 -0.13 12.89 -2.64
N ALA A 12 -0.72 12.55 -1.49
CA ALA A 12 -0.68 13.38 -0.29
C ALA A 12 0.74 13.50 0.32
N PHE A 13 1.69 12.71 -0.17
CA PHE A 13 3.06 12.63 0.33
C PHE A 13 4.12 12.97 -0.74
N ILE A 14 3.77 13.67 -1.83
CA ILE A 14 4.72 14.08 -2.89
C ILE A 14 5.95 14.77 -2.28
N GLY A 15 5.74 15.66 -1.31
CA GLY A 15 6.78 16.32 -0.52
C GLY A 15 7.00 15.70 0.86
N ASP A 16 6.78 14.40 1.06
CA ASP A 16 7.09 13.71 2.32
C ASP A 16 7.50 12.24 2.08
N PRO A 17 8.79 11.97 1.82
CA PRO A 17 9.28 10.62 1.56
C PRO A 17 9.05 9.67 2.75
N TRP A 18 9.11 10.17 3.99
CA TRP A 18 8.88 9.35 5.18
C TRP A 18 7.39 9.11 5.42
N GLY A 19 6.53 10.07 5.09
CA GLY A 19 5.08 9.88 5.06
C GLY A 19 4.68 8.79 4.07
N TYR A 20 5.19 8.87 2.84
CA TYR A 20 4.99 7.83 1.83
C TYR A 20 5.48 6.46 2.30
N ALA A 21 6.71 6.38 2.82
CA ALA A 21 7.28 5.11 3.26
C ALA A 21 6.40 4.42 4.32
N ARG A 22 5.92 5.20 5.31
CA ARG A 22 5.01 4.70 6.35
C ARG A 22 3.66 4.27 5.78
N ASN A 23 3.13 5.01 4.80
CA ASN A 23 1.87 4.67 4.14
C ASN A 23 1.97 3.31 3.42
N GLN A 24 2.95 3.17 2.53
CA GLN A 24 3.10 1.96 1.73
C GLN A 24 3.50 0.74 2.54
N THR A 25 4.33 0.94 3.57
CA THR A 25 4.64 -0.13 4.53
C THR A 25 3.38 -0.59 5.27
N GLY A 26 2.49 0.34 5.63
CA GLY A 26 1.24 0.00 6.28
C GLY A 26 0.25 -0.71 5.35
N HIS A 27 0.12 -0.30 4.10
CA HIS A 27 -0.67 -1.03 3.10
C HIS A 27 -0.15 -2.45 2.89
N ALA A 28 1.17 -2.61 2.72
CA ALA A 28 1.75 -3.94 2.59
C ALA A 28 1.59 -4.79 3.85
N LEU A 29 1.97 -4.28 5.03
CA LEU A 29 2.07 -5.11 6.23
C LEU A 29 0.75 -5.25 6.99
N ILE A 30 0.01 -4.16 7.17
CA ILE A 30 -1.19 -4.15 8.02
C ILE A 30 -2.41 -4.61 7.22
N ILE A 31 -2.55 -4.12 5.98
CA ILE A 31 -3.72 -4.42 5.15
C ILE A 31 -3.51 -5.70 4.34
N GLY A 32 -2.34 -5.89 3.76
CA GLY A 32 -2.02 -7.08 2.95
C GLY A 32 -1.59 -8.30 3.77
N PHE A 33 -0.43 -8.19 4.43
CA PHE A 33 0.26 -9.33 5.05
C PHE A 33 -0.47 -9.85 6.29
N LEU A 34 -0.81 -8.97 7.24
CA LEU A 34 -1.29 -9.35 8.57
C LEU A 34 -2.59 -10.20 8.53
N PRO A 35 -3.62 -9.89 7.72
CA PRO A 35 -4.82 -10.72 7.66
C PRO A 35 -4.52 -12.15 7.21
N VAL A 36 -3.66 -12.32 6.20
CA VAL A 36 -3.29 -13.64 5.66
C VAL A 36 -2.40 -14.40 6.63
N PHE A 37 -1.48 -13.70 7.30
CA PHE A 37 -0.62 -14.30 8.31
C PHE A 37 -1.40 -14.82 9.52
N LEU A 38 -2.42 -14.08 9.97
CA LEU A 38 -3.22 -14.44 11.17
C LEU A 38 -4.36 -15.42 10.87
N LEU A 39 -5.02 -15.29 9.71
CA LEU A 39 -6.23 -16.07 9.37
C LEU A 39 -5.96 -17.17 8.34
N GLY A 40 -4.72 -17.25 7.83
CA GLY A 40 -4.29 -18.21 6.83
C GLY A 40 -4.61 -17.82 5.38
N PRO A 41 -4.27 -18.68 4.41
CA PRO A 41 -4.38 -18.37 2.98
C PRO A 41 -5.78 -18.00 2.50
N TRP A 42 -6.82 -18.45 3.19
CA TRP A 42 -8.22 -18.16 2.87
C TRP A 42 -8.57 -16.67 2.98
N ALA A 43 -7.80 -15.90 3.76
CA ALA A 43 -7.97 -14.45 3.88
C ALA A 43 -7.36 -13.65 2.73
N ALA A 44 -6.59 -14.27 1.84
CA ALA A 44 -5.90 -13.58 0.73
C ALA A 44 -6.88 -12.87 -0.22
N LEU A 45 -7.85 -13.60 -0.78
CA LEU A 45 -8.83 -13.03 -1.71
C LEU A 45 -9.76 -11.99 -1.03
N PRO A 46 -10.29 -12.24 0.18
CA PRO A 46 -11.03 -11.22 0.92
C PRO A 46 -10.23 -9.94 1.18
N ALA A 47 -8.96 -10.05 1.58
CA ALA A 47 -8.12 -8.87 1.85
C ALA A 47 -7.94 -7.99 0.60
N ILE A 48 -7.59 -8.60 -0.53
CA ILE A 48 -7.45 -7.89 -1.82
C ILE A 48 -8.81 -7.33 -2.26
N GLY A 49 -9.86 -8.13 -2.23
CA GLY A 49 -11.18 -7.76 -2.72
C GLY A 49 -11.80 -6.60 -1.95
N LEU A 50 -11.77 -6.66 -0.61
CA LEU A 50 -12.29 -5.59 0.24
C LEU A 50 -11.51 -4.29 0.04
N TYR A 51 -10.19 -4.36 -0.12
CA TYR A 51 -9.38 -3.17 -0.36
C TYR A 51 -9.58 -2.60 -1.76
N ALA A 52 -9.72 -3.44 -2.80
CA ALA A 52 -10.05 -2.97 -4.15
C ALA A 52 -11.42 -2.27 -4.22
N ILE A 53 -12.41 -2.75 -3.45
CA ILE A 53 -13.71 -2.08 -3.32
C ILE A 53 -13.54 -0.71 -2.65
N TRP A 54 -12.72 -0.63 -1.61
CA TRP A 54 -12.40 0.63 -0.94
C TRP A 54 -11.74 1.64 -1.89
N GLU A 55 -10.73 1.23 -2.65
CA GLU A 55 -10.07 2.09 -3.65
C GLU A 55 -11.03 2.55 -4.76
N ALA A 56 -11.90 1.66 -5.23
CA ALA A 56 -12.94 2.04 -6.19
C ALA A 56 -13.91 3.08 -5.61
N ALA A 57 -14.24 2.98 -4.32
CA ALA A 57 -15.06 3.98 -3.63
C ALA A 57 -14.31 5.31 -3.47
N GLN A 58 -13.02 5.30 -3.10
CA GLN A 58 -12.18 6.49 -3.03
C GLN A 58 -12.12 7.23 -4.37
N TRP A 59 -11.89 6.50 -5.47
CA TRP A 59 -11.85 7.08 -6.81
C TRP A 59 -13.19 7.71 -7.21
N ARG A 60 -14.30 6.99 -7.04
CA ARG A 60 -15.62 7.45 -7.53
C ARG A 60 -16.29 8.49 -6.65
N LEU A 61 -16.12 8.40 -5.33
CA LEU A 61 -16.89 9.21 -4.37
C LEU A 61 -16.07 10.36 -3.77
N TYR A 62 -14.74 10.23 -3.75
CA TYR A 62 -13.85 11.18 -3.06
C TYR A 62 -12.83 11.84 -4.01
N GLY A 63 -12.90 11.56 -5.31
CA GLY A 63 -12.04 12.20 -6.32
C GLY A 63 -10.57 11.81 -6.21
N ALA A 64 -10.27 10.66 -5.60
CA ALA A 64 -8.89 10.15 -5.52
C ALA A 64 -8.33 9.84 -6.93
N ALA A 65 -7.03 10.01 -7.13
CA ALA A 65 -6.41 9.67 -8.40
C ALA A 65 -6.39 8.14 -8.58
N LEU A 66 -6.68 7.65 -9.78
CA LEU A 66 -6.66 6.21 -10.04
C LEU A 66 -5.25 5.60 -9.83
N SER A 67 -4.21 6.36 -10.16
CA SER A 67 -2.82 5.94 -9.96
C SER A 67 -2.47 5.68 -8.49
N ASP A 68 -3.05 6.47 -7.59
CA ASP A 68 -2.85 6.34 -6.15
C ASP A 68 -3.40 5.00 -5.64
N GLY A 69 -4.63 4.68 -6.03
CA GLY A 69 -5.25 3.42 -5.63
C GLY A 69 -4.63 2.19 -6.27
N LEU A 70 -4.10 2.31 -7.50
CA LEU A 70 -3.34 1.23 -8.12
C LEU A 70 -2.00 0.97 -7.41
N GLU A 71 -1.32 2.03 -6.96
CA GLU A 71 -0.10 1.90 -6.16
C GLU A 71 -0.39 1.22 -4.83
N ASP A 72 -1.38 1.72 -4.08
CA ASP A 72 -1.77 1.15 -2.79
C ASP A 72 -2.23 -0.32 -2.93
N LEU A 73 -3.04 -0.64 -3.93
CA LEU A 73 -3.48 -2.01 -4.22
C LEU A 73 -2.31 -2.94 -4.56
N ALA A 74 -1.27 -2.43 -5.23
CA ALA A 74 -0.06 -3.21 -5.52
C ALA A 74 0.69 -3.57 -4.23
N TYR A 75 0.82 -2.64 -3.28
CA TYR A 75 1.43 -2.93 -1.97
C TYR A 75 0.57 -3.89 -1.14
N VAL A 76 -0.76 -3.72 -1.11
CA VAL A 76 -1.67 -4.67 -0.42
C VAL A 76 -1.54 -6.07 -1.01
N THR A 77 -1.61 -6.20 -2.34
CA THR A 77 -1.49 -7.48 -3.03
C THR A 77 -0.12 -8.10 -2.79
N GLY A 78 0.95 -7.32 -2.86
CA GLY A 78 2.29 -7.81 -2.55
C GLY A 78 2.43 -8.25 -1.09
N GLY A 79 1.80 -7.55 -0.15
CA GLY A 79 1.73 -7.95 1.26
C GLY A 79 1.04 -9.29 1.46
N VAL A 80 -0.11 -9.50 0.80
CA VAL A 80 -0.81 -10.79 0.76
C VAL A 80 0.09 -11.89 0.22
N LEU A 81 0.76 -11.64 -0.92
CA LEU A 81 1.67 -12.61 -1.52
C LEU A 81 2.89 -12.88 -0.63
N ALA A 82 3.41 -11.87 0.06
CA ALA A 82 4.53 -12.00 0.99
C ALA A 82 4.19 -12.89 2.20
N ALA A 83 2.93 -12.89 2.65
CA ALA A 83 2.48 -13.81 3.70
C ALA A 83 2.47 -15.28 3.26
N LEU A 84 2.31 -15.53 1.95
CA LEU A 84 2.33 -16.87 1.35
C LEU A 84 3.74 -17.27 0.88
N TRP A 85 4.55 -16.30 0.46
CA TRP A 85 5.89 -16.49 -0.07
C TRP A 85 6.75 -15.25 0.20
N TRP A 86 7.52 -15.31 1.30
CA TRP A 86 8.29 -14.19 1.82
C TRP A 86 9.25 -13.48 0.84
N PRO A 87 9.82 -14.12 -0.21
CA PRO A 87 10.70 -13.42 -1.15
C PRO A 87 10.06 -12.23 -1.87
N VAL A 88 8.72 -12.13 -1.93
CA VAL A 88 8.00 -10.95 -2.44
C VAL A 88 8.38 -9.67 -1.68
N LEU A 89 8.80 -9.77 -0.41
CA LEU A 89 9.29 -8.63 0.38
C LEU A 89 10.48 -7.92 -0.27
N ILE A 90 11.32 -8.64 -1.03
CA ILE A 90 12.45 -8.04 -1.76
C ILE A 90 11.93 -7.07 -2.83
N VAL A 91 10.92 -7.49 -3.59
CA VAL A 91 10.30 -6.65 -4.63
C VAL A 91 9.63 -5.44 -4.00
N LEU A 92 8.89 -5.63 -2.92
CA LEU A 92 8.26 -4.52 -2.19
C LEU A 92 9.28 -3.53 -1.62
N ALA A 93 10.42 -4.02 -1.12
CA ALA A 93 11.49 -3.15 -0.64
C ALA A 93 12.09 -2.29 -1.77
N VAL A 94 12.26 -2.86 -2.96
CA VAL A 94 12.75 -2.12 -4.14
C VAL A 94 11.73 -1.08 -4.61
N MET A 95 10.45 -1.45 -4.67
CA MET A 95 9.38 -0.50 -4.99
C MET A 95 9.33 0.65 -3.99
N LEU A 96 9.43 0.34 -2.69
CA LEU A 96 9.42 1.34 -1.62
C LEU A 96 10.61 2.28 -1.73
N ALA A 97 11.81 1.75 -1.95
CA ALA A 97 13.02 2.53 -2.14
C ALA A 97 12.89 3.47 -3.35
N SER A 98 12.35 2.97 -4.47
CA SER A 98 12.11 3.77 -5.67
C SER A 98 11.15 4.93 -5.41
N GLY A 99 9.99 4.66 -4.79
CA GLY A 99 9.01 5.71 -4.50
C GLY A 99 9.47 6.73 -3.44
N VAL A 100 10.29 6.29 -2.48
CA VAL A 100 10.95 7.18 -1.50
C VAL A 100 11.98 8.07 -2.18
N GLN A 101 12.80 7.51 -3.05
CA GLN A 101 13.85 8.24 -3.76
C GLN A 101 13.26 9.28 -4.72
N TYR A 102 12.24 8.92 -5.48
CA TYR A 102 11.52 9.86 -6.34
C TYR A 102 11.02 11.09 -5.57
N ARG A 103 10.43 10.89 -4.39
CA ARG A 103 9.95 11.99 -3.54
C ARG A 103 11.08 12.81 -2.91
N ARG A 104 12.26 12.23 -2.71
CA ARG A 104 13.46 12.98 -2.29
C ARG A 104 13.96 13.88 -3.42
N GLU A 105 13.95 13.38 -4.65
CA GLU A 105 14.33 14.14 -5.85
C GLU A 105 13.40 15.31 -6.10
N LEU A 106 12.09 15.18 -5.80
CA LEU A 106 11.14 16.29 -5.90
C LEU A 106 11.30 17.37 -4.82
N LYS A 107 12.07 17.11 -3.75
CA LYS A 107 12.33 18.06 -2.66
C LYS A 107 13.60 18.89 -2.84
N GLY A 108 14.58 18.34 -3.55
CA GLY A 108 15.88 18.97 -3.81
C GLY A 108 15.86 19.79 -5.09
#